data_AF-A0A6I3F166-F1
#
_entry.id   AF-A0A6I3F166-F1
#
_cell.length_a   1.000
_cell.length_b   1.000
_cell.length_c   1.000
_cell.angle_alpha   90.00
_cell.angle_beta   90.00
_cell.angle_gamma   90.00
#
_symmetry.space_group_name_H-M   'P 1'
#
loop_
_entity.id
_entity.type
_entity.pdbx_description
1 polymer ?
#
loop_
_entity_poly.entity_id
_entity_poly.type
_entity_poly.pdbx_seq_one_letter_code
_entity_poly.pdbx_strand_id
1 'polypeptide(L)'
;MISATAPGTTEGISALVAAARAAAAAHGAIDDVAGLAVRVMAEAALGRRPLAGHDTLSLSITLAGTELVIALRDQGEPVSSPPVTMLRMVDLGFLDTADARIDGSGNVTEARLPLPSHTVMLDETGLEVLDEEAPLSDAPVVLRPLEPDDAAALTRCIYRCYGWTYPNTDLYFPDRLAASILSGQRVGEVAVDPSGEVAAHWGAVFVADGVVETGATVTDPRFRRRGLANDLGERLLERLVAMGVRGRMREPVLTHPATQQIALREGAHPVGAYLHASPPLQQVGITDGMLAERISVSVFFSPLAEMPAAEVHIPATFEPLVRRILEPAGWPISIAAARTNDAPERSVLRASYTAEHRTGGLVVEIVGTDLADAVDDALTGLRSAGAEMATVQLPAAQPALAVCGAGLSALGLGFATFLPDMGSYGPALTLQWLADPDIDMSAWVFADERVESLIRAIADQARDLGDDIVRRRRRQARRLRLFAALPVAAG
;
A
#
# COMPACT_ATOMS: atom_id res chain seq x y z
N MET A 1 -21.47 -0.01 -16.68
CA MET A 1 -21.75 -0.78 -15.44
C MET A 1 -22.71 -1.88 -15.79
N ILE A 2 -22.36 -3.12 -15.51
CA ILE A 2 -23.21 -4.31 -15.71
C ILE A 2 -23.58 -4.82 -14.31
N SER A 3 -24.86 -5.10 -14.08
CA SER A 3 -25.36 -5.64 -12.82
C SER A 3 -26.22 -6.86 -13.07
N ALA A 4 -26.04 -7.91 -12.28
CA ALA A 4 -26.84 -9.12 -12.36
C ALA A 4 -27.15 -9.64 -10.95
N THR A 5 -28.31 -10.25 -10.78
CA THR A 5 -28.73 -10.83 -9.51
C THR A 5 -29.24 -12.23 -9.77
N ALA A 6 -28.83 -13.19 -8.95
CA ALA A 6 -29.23 -14.59 -9.10
C ALA A 6 -29.35 -15.27 -7.72
N PRO A 7 -30.19 -16.32 -7.59
CA PRO A 7 -30.18 -17.15 -6.40
C PRO A 7 -28.84 -17.89 -6.27
N GLY A 8 -28.44 -18.21 -5.04
CA GLY A 8 -27.25 -18.98 -4.66
C GLY A 8 -27.32 -20.47 -5.02
N THR A 9 -27.97 -20.80 -6.13
CA THR A 9 -28.08 -22.16 -6.69
C THR A 9 -26.97 -22.39 -7.72
N THR A 10 -26.71 -23.65 -8.07
CA THR A 10 -25.73 -24.00 -9.10
C THR A 10 -26.03 -23.32 -10.44
N GLU A 11 -27.32 -23.26 -10.82
CA GLU A 11 -27.78 -22.58 -12.03
C GLU A 11 -27.61 -21.05 -11.91
N GLY A 12 -27.99 -20.48 -10.77
CA GLY A 12 -27.86 -19.04 -10.54
C GLY A 12 -26.40 -18.56 -10.57
N ILE A 13 -25.49 -19.28 -9.93
CA ILE A 13 -24.05 -18.99 -10.01
C ILE A 13 -23.55 -19.13 -11.46
N SER A 14 -24.02 -20.13 -12.19
CA SER A 14 -23.62 -20.29 -13.60
C SER A 14 -24.10 -19.15 -14.49
N ALA A 15 -25.28 -18.58 -14.20
CA ALA A 15 -25.75 -17.36 -14.86
C ALA A 15 -24.87 -16.14 -14.54
N LEU A 16 -24.46 -15.96 -13.28
CA LEU A 16 -23.54 -14.88 -12.88
C LEU A 16 -22.16 -15.04 -13.54
N VAL A 17 -21.63 -16.26 -13.61
CA VAL A 17 -20.37 -16.57 -14.32
C VAL A 17 -20.47 -16.23 -15.81
N ALA A 18 -21.59 -16.57 -16.45
CA ALA A 18 -21.82 -16.24 -17.85
C ALA A 18 -21.91 -14.71 -18.07
N ALA A 19 -22.58 -13.99 -17.17
CA ALA A 19 -22.64 -12.53 -17.20
C ALA A 19 -21.24 -11.90 -17.05
N ALA A 20 -20.41 -12.44 -16.16
CA ALA A 20 -19.03 -11.97 -15.97
C ALA A 20 -18.15 -12.20 -17.19
N ARG A 21 -18.23 -13.39 -17.81
CA ARG A 21 -17.55 -13.70 -19.07
C ARG A 21 -17.94 -12.76 -20.19
N ALA A 22 -19.24 -12.53 -20.37
CA ALA A 22 -19.75 -11.63 -21.40
C ALA A 22 -19.27 -10.18 -21.17
N ALA A 23 -19.29 -9.70 -19.92
CA ALA A 23 -18.79 -8.39 -19.54
C ALA A 23 -17.28 -8.25 -19.82
N ALA A 24 -16.49 -9.25 -19.41
CA ALA A 24 -15.06 -9.29 -19.64
C ALA A 24 -14.71 -9.27 -21.14
N ALA A 25 -15.37 -10.13 -21.94
CA ALA A 25 -15.18 -10.16 -23.39
C ALA A 25 -15.53 -8.82 -24.05
N ALA A 26 -16.61 -8.16 -23.61
CA ALA A 26 -17.01 -6.85 -24.13
C ALA A 26 -16.00 -5.73 -23.81
N HIS A 27 -15.19 -5.91 -22.77
CA HIS A 27 -14.18 -4.96 -22.31
C HIS A 27 -12.74 -5.40 -22.61
N GLY A 28 -12.55 -6.50 -23.34
CA GLY A 28 -11.23 -7.03 -23.70
C GLY A 28 -10.47 -7.71 -22.56
N ALA A 29 -11.10 -7.92 -21.40
CA ALA A 29 -10.53 -8.67 -20.29
C ALA A 29 -10.53 -10.19 -20.57
N ILE A 30 -9.74 -10.95 -19.81
CA ILE A 30 -9.71 -12.42 -19.91
C ILE A 30 -11.01 -12.99 -19.30
N ASP A 31 -11.91 -13.44 -20.17
CA ASP A 31 -13.25 -13.89 -19.80
C ASP A 31 -13.25 -15.11 -18.86
N ASP A 32 -12.36 -16.07 -19.10
CA ASP A 32 -12.20 -17.24 -18.23
C ASP A 32 -11.77 -16.88 -16.80
N VAL A 33 -10.89 -15.88 -16.65
CA VAL A 33 -10.48 -15.39 -15.33
C VAL A 33 -11.64 -14.69 -14.64
N ALA A 34 -12.43 -13.86 -15.35
CA ALA A 34 -13.61 -13.22 -14.80
C ALA A 34 -14.67 -14.24 -14.35
N GLY A 35 -14.90 -15.28 -15.15
CA GLY A 35 -15.80 -16.37 -14.80
C GLY A 35 -15.33 -17.17 -13.58
N LEU A 36 -14.03 -17.48 -13.51
CA LEU A 36 -13.43 -18.18 -12.37
C LEU A 36 -13.52 -17.34 -11.09
N ALA A 37 -13.21 -16.05 -11.16
CA ALA A 37 -13.32 -15.12 -10.03
C ALA A 37 -14.74 -15.12 -9.45
N VAL A 38 -15.77 -14.96 -10.29
CA VAL A 38 -17.17 -14.99 -9.83
C VAL A 38 -17.56 -16.34 -9.23
N ARG A 39 -17.09 -17.46 -9.78
CA ARG A 39 -17.34 -18.80 -9.22
C ARG A 39 -16.75 -18.91 -7.81
N VAL A 40 -15.48 -18.55 -7.65
CA VAL A 40 -14.77 -18.61 -6.37
C VAL A 40 -15.43 -17.71 -5.33
N MET A 41 -15.79 -16.48 -5.71
CA MET A 41 -16.49 -15.55 -4.82
C MET A 41 -17.86 -16.10 -4.38
N ALA A 42 -18.61 -16.70 -5.31
CA ALA A 42 -19.92 -17.26 -5.01
C ALA A 42 -19.84 -18.51 -4.11
N GLU A 43 -18.87 -19.38 -4.33
CA GLU A 43 -18.64 -20.55 -3.46
C GLU A 43 -18.24 -20.12 -2.04
N ALA A 44 -17.39 -19.09 -1.91
CA ALA A 44 -17.06 -18.51 -0.61
C ALA A 44 -18.29 -17.89 0.08
N ALA A 45 -19.17 -17.23 -0.68
CA ALA A 45 -20.43 -16.70 -0.17
C ALA A 45 -21.38 -17.80 0.33
N LEU A 46 -21.52 -18.90 -0.41
CA LEU A 46 -22.34 -20.05 0.00
C LEU A 46 -21.79 -20.81 1.21
N GLY A 47 -20.48 -20.73 1.44
CA GLY A 47 -19.86 -21.26 2.66
C GLY A 47 -20.26 -20.51 3.92
N ARG A 48 -20.78 -19.28 3.80
CA ARG A 48 -21.28 -18.48 4.94
C ARG A 48 -22.71 -18.89 5.27
N ARG A 49 -23.03 -18.94 6.57
CA ARG A 49 -24.40 -19.27 6.99
C ARG A 49 -25.35 -18.14 6.54
N PRO A 50 -26.42 -18.44 5.78
CA PRO A 50 -27.33 -17.40 5.30
C PRO A 50 -28.13 -16.81 6.47
N LEU A 51 -28.25 -15.47 6.48
CA LEU A 51 -29.26 -14.80 7.32
C LEU A 51 -30.64 -15.10 6.74
N ALA A 52 -31.61 -15.42 7.60
CA ALA A 52 -32.90 -15.98 7.19
C ALA A 52 -33.56 -15.22 6.02
N GLY A 53 -33.79 -15.90 4.89
CA GLY A 53 -34.49 -15.36 3.72
C GLY A 53 -33.61 -14.71 2.65
N HIS A 54 -32.27 -14.72 2.78
CA HIS A 54 -31.36 -14.06 1.84
C HIS A 54 -30.34 -15.01 1.16
N ASP A 55 -30.79 -15.81 0.20
CA ASP A 55 -29.94 -16.66 -0.66
C ASP A 55 -29.64 -16.00 -2.03
N THR A 56 -29.62 -14.67 -2.09
CA THR A 56 -29.44 -13.94 -3.35
C THR A 56 -28.05 -13.36 -3.45
N LEU A 57 -27.36 -13.65 -4.56
CA LEU A 57 -26.07 -13.07 -4.91
C LEU A 57 -26.28 -11.92 -5.89
N SER A 58 -25.63 -10.79 -5.63
CA SER A 58 -25.65 -9.63 -6.52
C SER A 58 -24.27 -9.34 -7.06
N LEU A 59 -24.12 -9.34 -8.38
CA LEU A 59 -22.90 -9.08 -9.12
C LEU A 59 -22.95 -7.68 -9.72
N SER A 60 -21.89 -6.91 -9.53
CA SER A 60 -21.66 -5.64 -10.23
C SER A 60 -20.30 -5.65 -10.91
N ILE A 61 -20.26 -5.22 -12.15
CA ILE A 61 -19.04 -5.14 -12.96
C ILE A 61 -18.91 -3.73 -13.53
N THR A 62 -17.76 -3.11 -13.28
CA THR A 62 -17.41 -1.75 -13.70
C THR A 62 -16.01 -1.70 -14.28
N LEU A 63 -15.75 -0.70 -15.11
CA LEU A 63 -14.40 -0.32 -15.49
C LEU A 63 -13.88 0.73 -14.50
N ALA A 64 -12.66 0.55 -14.03
CA ALA A 64 -11.96 1.53 -13.23
C ALA A 64 -10.53 1.69 -13.77
N GLY A 65 -10.32 2.74 -14.57
CA GLY A 65 -9.03 2.96 -15.23
C GLY A 65 -8.65 1.77 -16.11
N THR A 66 -7.61 1.04 -15.71
CA THR A 66 -7.06 -0.09 -16.45
C THR A 66 -7.57 -1.46 -16.00
N GLU A 67 -8.55 -1.49 -15.12
CA GLU A 67 -9.04 -2.71 -14.49
C GLU A 67 -10.54 -2.92 -14.77
N LEU A 68 -10.92 -4.18 -14.92
CA LEU A 68 -12.29 -4.64 -14.75
C LEU A 68 -12.51 -4.98 -13.27
N VAL A 69 -13.36 -4.21 -12.59
CA VAL A 69 -13.71 -4.42 -11.18
C VAL A 69 -14.96 -5.28 -11.13
N ILE A 70 -14.85 -6.44 -10.49
CA ILE A 70 -15.93 -7.39 -10.27
C ILE A 70 -16.20 -7.44 -8.77
N ALA A 71 -17.41 -7.03 -8.37
CA ALA A 71 -17.84 -7.13 -6.97
C ALA A 71 -19.05 -8.05 -6.85
N LEU A 72 -18.99 -9.00 -5.93
CA LEU A 72 -20.06 -9.91 -5.59
C LEU A 72 -20.53 -9.64 -4.15
N ARG A 73 -21.84 -9.48 -3.99
CA ARG A 73 -22.51 -9.26 -2.70
C ARG A 73 -23.34 -10.44 -2.27
N ASP A 74 -23.26 -10.76 -0.99
CA ASP A 74 -24.14 -11.70 -0.28
C ASP A 74 -24.60 -11.16 1.08
N GLN A 75 -25.56 -11.86 1.70
CA GLN A 75 -26.13 -11.55 3.02
C GLN A 75 -25.89 -12.70 4.01
N GLY A 76 -24.80 -13.44 3.83
CA GLY A 76 -24.38 -14.46 4.79
C GLY A 76 -23.80 -13.86 6.05
N GLU A 77 -23.28 -14.73 6.93
CA GLU A 77 -22.48 -14.31 8.09
C GLU A 77 -21.42 -13.26 7.70
N PRO A 78 -21.22 -12.21 8.52
CA PRO A 78 -20.24 -11.16 8.28
C PRO A 78 -18.85 -11.71 7.91
N VAL A 79 -18.27 -11.21 6.81
CA VAL A 79 -16.87 -11.50 6.46
C VAL A 79 -15.96 -10.95 7.55
N SER A 80 -15.13 -11.82 8.10
CA SER A 80 -14.16 -11.48 9.16
C SER A 80 -12.72 -11.83 8.78
N SER A 81 -12.48 -12.28 7.54
CA SER A 81 -11.16 -12.68 7.08
C SER A 81 -10.93 -12.37 5.60
N PRO A 82 -9.67 -12.26 5.15
CA PRO A 82 -9.34 -12.01 3.76
C PRO A 82 -9.84 -13.13 2.83
N PRO A 83 -10.14 -12.83 1.56
CA PRO A 83 -10.54 -13.85 0.59
C PRO A 83 -9.31 -14.65 0.11
N VAL A 84 -8.80 -15.57 0.94
CA VAL A 84 -7.52 -16.28 0.73
C VAL A 84 -7.41 -16.89 -0.67
N THR A 85 -8.45 -17.54 -1.19
CA THR A 85 -8.44 -18.12 -2.53
C THR A 85 -8.27 -17.06 -3.63
N MET A 86 -8.86 -15.88 -3.45
CA MET A 86 -8.69 -14.77 -4.38
C MET A 86 -7.28 -14.16 -4.28
N LEU A 87 -6.73 -14.06 -3.07
CA LEU A 87 -5.34 -13.62 -2.88
C LEU A 87 -4.32 -14.56 -3.54
N ARG A 88 -4.65 -15.86 -3.67
CA ARG A 88 -3.85 -16.80 -4.49
C ARG A 88 -3.94 -16.49 -5.98
N MET A 89 -5.11 -16.08 -6.47
CA MET A 89 -5.24 -15.66 -7.85
C MET A 89 -4.44 -14.38 -8.12
N VAL A 90 -4.33 -13.48 -7.13
CA VAL A 90 -3.43 -12.33 -7.19
C VAL A 90 -1.96 -12.77 -7.27
N ASP A 91 -1.52 -13.69 -6.40
CA ASP A 91 -0.16 -14.24 -6.42
C ASP A 91 0.21 -14.93 -7.74
N LEU A 92 -0.77 -15.57 -8.40
CA LEU A 92 -0.59 -16.21 -9.72
C LEU A 92 -0.67 -15.22 -10.89
N GLY A 93 -0.93 -13.93 -10.64
CA GLY A 93 -1.02 -12.89 -11.67
C GLY A 93 -2.33 -12.90 -12.48
N PHE A 94 -3.38 -13.56 -11.98
CA PHE A 94 -4.71 -13.51 -12.61
C PHE A 94 -5.50 -12.25 -12.22
N LEU A 95 -5.24 -11.72 -11.04
CA LEU A 95 -5.89 -10.53 -10.49
C LEU A 95 -4.82 -9.53 -10.07
N ASP A 96 -5.08 -8.23 -10.22
CA ASP A 96 -4.20 -7.19 -9.67
C ASP A 96 -4.41 -7.06 -8.16
N THR A 97 -5.68 -7.08 -7.73
CA THR A 97 -6.05 -7.04 -6.31
C THR A 97 -7.33 -7.84 -6.05
N ALA A 98 -7.52 -8.22 -4.78
CA ALA A 98 -8.77 -8.75 -4.28
C ALA A 98 -8.96 -8.38 -2.81
N ASP A 99 -10.21 -8.16 -2.41
CA ASP A 99 -10.58 -7.90 -1.02
C ASP A 99 -11.96 -8.45 -0.67
N ALA A 100 -12.24 -8.54 0.62
CA ALA A 100 -13.56 -8.81 1.13
C ALA A 100 -13.83 -7.92 2.35
N ARG A 101 -15.05 -7.38 2.43
CA ARG A 101 -15.46 -6.36 3.41
C ARG A 101 -16.96 -6.38 3.67
N ILE A 102 -17.42 -5.54 4.60
CA ILE A 102 -18.84 -5.27 4.89
C ILE A 102 -19.09 -3.78 4.65
N ASP A 103 -20.14 -3.42 3.93
CA ASP A 103 -20.45 -2.01 3.62
C ASP A 103 -21.80 -1.55 4.18
N GLY A 104 -22.27 -2.22 5.23
CA GLY A 104 -23.58 -1.98 5.86
C GLY A 104 -24.77 -2.54 5.09
N SER A 105 -24.59 -2.95 3.83
CA SER A 105 -25.63 -3.58 3.01
C SER A 105 -25.37 -5.07 2.76
N GLY A 106 -24.40 -5.67 3.46
CA GLY A 106 -24.01 -7.08 3.33
C GLY A 106 -22.51 -7.25 3.16
N ASN A 107 -22.10 -8.48 2.86
CA ASN A 107 -20.72 -8.81 2.51
C ASN A 107 -20.46 -8.42 1.05
N VAL A 108 -19.28 -7.87 0.78
CA VAL A 108 -18.80 -7.60 -0.58
C VAL A 108 -17.44 -8.26 -0.74
N THR A 109 -17.30 -9.12 -1.74
CA THR A 109 -16.00 -9.60 -2.22
C THR A 109 -15.71 -8.94 -3.56
N GLU A 110 -14.57 -8.27 -3.68
CA GLU A 110 -14.15 -7.53 -4.87
C GLU A 110 -12.88 -8.15 -5.45
N ALA A 111 -12.84 -8.26 -6.77
CA ALA A 111 -11.70 -8.71 -7.55
C ALA A 111 -11.43 -7.72 -8.68
N ARG A 112 -10.17 -7.38 -8.89
CA ARG A 112 -9.76 -6.48 -9.97
C ARG A 112 -8.90 -7.21 -10.97
N LEU A 113 -9.35 -7.20 -12.21
CA LEU A 113 -8.70 -7.89 -13.30
C LEU A 113 -8.01 -6.85 -14.19
N PRO A 114 -6.71 -7.02 -14.49
CA PRO A 114 -6.05 -6.15 -15.45
C PRO A 114 -6.70 -6.32 -16.83
N LEU A 115 -6.94 -5.21 -17.52
CA LEU A 115 -7.30 -5.25 -18.93
C LEU A 115 -6.03 -5.46 -19.76
N PRO A 116 -5.97 -6.48 -20.63
CA PRO A 116 -4.84 -6.72 -21.54
C PRO A 116 -4.45 -5.53 -22.41
N SER A 117 -5.41 -4.65 -22.74
CA SER A 117 -5.13 -3.41 -23.48
C SER A 117 -4.19 -2.46 -22.75
N HIS A 118 -3.98 -2.65 -21.44
CA HIS A 118 -3.13 -1.81 -20.59
C HIS A 118 -1.91 -2.56 -20.04
N THR A 119 -1.54 -3.68 -20.67
CA THR A 119 -0.29 -4.41 -20.42
C THR A 119 0.73 -4.20 -21.54
N VAL A 120 0.47 -3.27 -22.47
CA VAL A 120 1.42 -2.93 -23.53
C VAL A 120 2.50 -2.04 -22.92
N MET A 121 3.67 -2.62 -22.74
CA MET A 121 4.87 -1.89 -22.37
C MET A 121 5.30 -0.96 -23.51
N LEU A 122 5.91 0.17 -23.18
CA LEU A 122 6.47 1.08 -24.17
C LEU A 122 7.41 0.32 -25.13
N ASP A 123 7.30 0.57 -26.44
CA ASP A 123 8.30 0.14 -27.42
C ASP A 123 9.61 0.90 -27.19
N GLU A 124 10.62 0.19 -26.70
CA GLU A 124 11.93 0.71 -26.36
C GLU A 124 12.90 0.76 -27.54
N THR A 125 12.47 0.36 -28.74
CA THR A 125 13.34 0.30 -29.92
C THR A 125 13.99 1.66 -30.20
N GLY A 126 15.31 1.75 -29.99
CA GLY A 126 16.08 2.97 -30.17
C GLY A 126 16.16 3.88 -28.95
N LEU A 127 15.65 3.47 -27.78
CA LEU A 127 15.87 4.15 -26.51
C LEU A 127 17.10 3.58 -25.79
N GLU A 128 17.94 4.48 -25.30
CA GLU A 128 19.12 4.15 -24.50
C GLU A 128 18.99 4.76 -23.11
N VAL A 129 19.50 4.05 -22.11
CA VAL A 129 19.72 4.61 -20.78
C VAL A 129 20.85 5.63 -20.90
N LEU A 130 20.58 6.86 -20.48
CA LEU A 130 21.51 7.96 -20.59
C LEU A 130 22.43 7.97 -19.37
N ASP A 131 23.73 8.19 -19.63
CA ASP A 131 24.72 8.40 -18.59
C ASP A 131 24.41 9.68 -17.78
N GLU A 132 24.75 9.69 -16.49
CA GLU A 132 24.55 10.85 -15.62
C GLU A 132 25.27 12.11 -16.13
N GLU A 133 26.37 11.94 -16.87
CA GLU A 133 27.17 13.00 -17.50
C GLU A 133 26.85 13.19 -19.00
N ALA A 134 25.65 12.77 -19.44
CA ALA A 134 25.18 13.06 -20.79
C ALA A 134 25.31 14.56 -21.13
N PRO A 135 25.67 14.93 -22.38
CA PRO A 135 25.82 16.32 -22.78
C PRO A 135 24.57 17.15 -22.44
N LEU A 136 24.79 18.25 -21.72
CA LEU A 136 23.70 19.12 -21.29
C LEU A 136 23.04 19.81 -22.49
N SER A 137 21.72 19.84 -22.49
CA SER A 137 20.87 20.54 -23.46
C SER A 137 20.47 21.91 -22.93
N ASP A 138 20.61 22.93 -23.78
CA ASP A 138 20.15 24.30 -23.57
C ASP A 138 18.75 24.54 -24.16
N ALA A 139 18.09 23.50 -24.69
CA ALA A 139 16.76 23.62 -25.28
C ALA A 139 15.78 24.25 -24.27
N PRO A 140 14.95 25.23 -24.69
CA PRO A 140 13.97 25.83 -23.81
C PRO A 140 12.94 24.77 -23.41
N VAL A 141 12.45 24.83 -22.16
CA VAL A 141 11.40 23.93 -21.68
C VAL A 141 10.20 24.74 -21.20
N VAL A 142 9.02 24.17 -21.35
CA VAL A 142 7.76 24.73 -20.85
C VAL A 142 7.31 23.90 -19.66
N LEU A 143 7.10 24.55 -18.52
CA LEU A 143 6.59 23.91 -17.31
C LEU A 143 5.06 24.02 -17.29
N ARG A 144 4.37 22.89 -17.13
CA ARG A 144 2.91 22.81 -17.09
C ARG A 144 2.43 21.58 -16.32
N PRO A 145 1.13 21.52 -15.96
CA PRO A 145 0.55 20.31 -15.41
C PRO A 145 0.75 19.10 -16.32
N LEU A 146 0.91 17.94 -15.70
CA LEU A 146 0.93 16.63 -16.36
C LEU A 146 -0.45 16.32 -16.94
N GLU A 147 -0.47 15.89 -18.19
CA GLU A 147 -1.68 15.50 -18.93
C GLU A 147 -1.59 14.03 -19.35
N PRO A 148 -2.72 13.34 -19.62
CA PRO A 148 -2.72 11.94 -20.05
C PRO A 148 -1.87 11.69 -21.30
N ASP A 149 -1.84 12.65 -22.23
CA ASP A 149 -1.07 12.56 -23.48
C ASP A 149 0.46 12.59 -23.24
N ASP A 150 0.92 13.03 -22.06
CA ASP A 150 2.33 13.01 -21.69
C ASP A 150 2.82 11.61 -21.28
N ALA A 151 1.91 10.65 -21.04
CA ALA A 151 2.25 9.38 -20.43
C ALA A 151 3.38 8.65 -21.17
N ALA A 152 3.31 8.57 -22.49
CA ALA A 152 4.36 7.92 -23.28
C ALA A 152 5.71 8.66 -23.18
N ALA A 153 5.70 9.99 -23.17
CA ALA A 153 6.93 10.80 -23.06
C ALA A 153 7.54 10.70 -21.66
N LEU A 154 6.71 10.65 -20.62
CA LEU A 154 7.15 10.42 -19.24
C LEU A 154 7.73 9.01 -19.08
N THR A 155 7.08 7.98 -19.63
CA THR A 155 7.63 6.62 -19.62
C THR A 155 9.00 6.55 -20.30
N ARG A 156 9.18 7.21 -21.45
CA ARG A 156 10.50 7.34 -22.10
C ARG A 156 11.53 8.03 -21.20
N CYS A 157 11.15 9.12 -20.53
CA CYS A 157 12.03 9.82 -19.60
C CYS A 157 12.46 8.93 -18.42
N ILE A 158 11.53 8.17 -17.83
CA ILE A 158 11.83 7.21 -16.76
C ILE A 158 12.82 6.16 -17.26
N TYR A 159 12.57 5.57 -18.43
CA TYR A 159 13.47 4.58 -19.02
C TYR A 159 14.87 5.15 -19.30
N ARG A 160 14.97 6.36 -19.87
CA ARG A 160 16.26 7.01 -20.11
C ARG A 160 17.06 7.24 -18.82
N CYS A 161 16.39 7.48 -17.70
CA CYS A 161 17.06 7.71 -16.41
C CYS A 161 17.44 6.43 -15.68
N TYR A 162 16.62 5.38 -15.78
CA TYR A 162 16.68 4.24 -14.86
C TYR A 162 16.68 2.87 -15.56
N GLY A 163 16.60 2.81 -16.89
CA GLY A 163 16.36 1.56 -17.61
C GLY A 163 15.09 0.89 -17.10
N TRP A 164 15.17 -0.41 -16.77
CA TRP A 164 14.07 -1.21 -16.19
C TRP A 164 14.07 -1.25 -14.66
N THR A 165 14.84 -0.36 -14.01
CA THR A 165 15.11 -0.50 -12.59
C THR A 165 14.34 0.47 -11.69
N TYR A 166 13.45 1.27 -12.27
CA TYR A 166 12.57 2.12 -11.49
C TYR A 166 11.54 1.26 -10.71
N PRO A 167 11.39 1.44 -9.38
CA PRO A 167 10.59 0.52 -8.56
C PRO A 167 9.10 0.49 -8.92
N ASN A 168 8.55 1.61 -9.39
CA ASN A 168 7.14 1.66 -9.78
C ASN A 168 6.99 1.22 -11.24
N THR A 169 6.62 -0.05 -11.45
CA THR A 169 6.53 -0.62 -12.79
C THR A 169 5.39 -0.05 -13.61
N ASP A 170 4.34 0.51 -13.00
CA ASP A 170 3.25 1.15 -13.73
C ASP A 170 3.72 2.34 -14.59
N LEU A 171 4.86 2.96 -14.25
CA LEU A 171 5.45 4.02 -15.06
C LEU A 171 6.00 3.54 -16.40
N TYR A 172 6.17 2.22 -16.59
CA TYR A 172 6.57 1.61 -17.87
C TYR A 172 5.40 1.27 -18.79
N PHE A 173 4.16 1.48 -18.35
CA PHE A 173 2.95 1.25 -19.11
C PHE A 173 2.23 2.58 -19.36
N PRO A 174 2.43 3.22 -20.53
CA PRO A 174 1.85 4.53 -20.83
C PRO A 174 0.33 4.59 -20.60
N ASP A 175 -0.40 3.53 -20.93
CA ASP A 175 -1.85 3.53 -20.74
C ASP A 175 -2.28 3.47 -19.27
N ARG A 176 -1.51 2.78 -18.40
CA ARG A 176 -1.75 2.77 -16.94
C ARG A 176 -1.50 4.15 -16.35
N LEU A 177 -0.40 4.77 -16.78
CA LEU A 177 -0.06 6.12 -16.38
C LEU A 177 -1.14 7.13 -16.84
N ALA A 178 -1.56 7.07 -18.10
CA ALA A 178 -2.62 7.92 -18.65
C ALA A 178 -3.96 7.73 -17.90
N ALA A 179 -4.36 6.49 -17.62
CA ALA A 179 -5.56 6.18 -16.86
C ALA A 179 -5.50 6.70 -15.41
N SER A 180 -4.33 6.60 -14.77
CA SER A 180 -4.09 7.15 -13.42
C SER A 180 -4.22 8.68 -13.39
N ILE A 181 -3.76 9.36 -14.45
CA ILE A 181 -3.92 10.82 -14.59
C ILE A 181 -5.39 11.17 -14.86
N LEU A 182 -6.05 10.48 -15.80
CA LEU A 182 -7.45 10.72 -16.17
C LEU A 182 -8.41 10.53 -15.01
N SER A 183 -8.16 9.55 -14.15
CA SER A 183 -8.98 9.27 -12.96
C SER A 183 -8.74 10.27 -11.82
N GLY A 184 -7.71 11.10 -11.91
CA GLY A 184 -7.28 11.99 -10.82
C GLY A 184 -6.52 11.28 -9.70
N GLN A 185 -6.30 9.96 -9.81
CA GLN A 185 -5.49 9.18 -8.87
C GLN A 185 -4.05 9.69 -8.82
N ARG A 186 -3.54 10.18 -9.95
CA ARG A 186 -2.24 10.83 -10.09
C ARG A 186 -2.39 12.25 -10.62
N VAL A 187 -1.61 13.16 -10.04
CA VAL A 187 -1.37 14.50 -10.58
C VAL A 187 0.13 14.77 -10.63
N GLY A 188 0.55 15.76 -11.41
CA GLY A 188 1.97 16.09 -11.51
C GLY A 188 2.19 17.37 -12.30
N GLU A 189 3.46 17.77 -12.35
CA GLU A 189 3.97 18.82 -13.22
C GLU A 189 5.09 18.24 -14.08
N VAL A 190 5.18 18.71 -15.33
CA VAL A 190 6.20 18.31 -16.31
C VAL A 190 6.91 19.54 -16.87
N ALA A 191 8.19 19.38 -17.17
CA ALA A 191 8.95 20.26 -18.05
C ALA A 191 9.08 19.58 -19.42
N VAL A 192 8.56 20.22 -20.47
CA VAL A 192 8.51 19.64 -21.82
C VAL A 192 9.33 20.48 -22.79
N ASP A 193 10.17 19.85 -23.59
CA ASP A 193 10.99 20.51 -24.60
C ASP A 193 10.20 20.78 -25.92
N PRO A 194 10.77 21.48 -26.92
CA PRO A 194 10.06 21.81 -28.16
C PRO A 194 9.75 20.59 -29.04
N SER A 195 10.35 19.43 -28.77
CA SER A 195 10.05 18.17 -29.45
C SER A 195 8.88 17.40 -28.82
N GLY A 196 8.38 17.88 -27.67
CA GLY A 196 7.33 17.20 -26.91
C GLY A 196 7.87 16.14 -25.95
N GLU A 197 9.19 16.06 -25.75
CA GLU A 197 9.79 15.14 -24.79
C GLU A 197 9.76 15.73 -23.38
N VAL A 198 9.51 14.85 -22.40
CA VAL A 198 9.61 15.22 -20.98
C VAL A 198 11.10 15.34 -20.61
N ALA A 199 11.49 16.53 -20.19
CA ALA A 199 12.81 16.86 -19.67
C ALA A 199 12.90 16.66 -18.14
N ALA A 200 11.80 16.89 -17.43
CA ALA A 200 11.69 16.62 -16.00
C ALA A 200 10.22 16.43 -15.59
N HIS A 201 10.00 15.74 -14.47
CA HIS A 201 8.68 15.49 -13.91
C HIS A 201 8.73 15.44 -12.39
N TRP A 202 7.65 15.88 -11.74
CA TRP A 202 7.35 15.58 -10.34
C TRP A 202 5.87 15.23 -10.20
N GLY A 203 5.57 14.09 -9.59
CA GLY A 203 4.20 13.59 -9.42
C GLY A 203 3.75 13.49 -7.97
N ALA A 204 2.44 13.31 -7.82
CA ALA A 204 1.76 12.96 -6.58
C ALA A 204 0.69 11.89 -6.87
N VAL A 205 0.53 10.93 -5.97
CA VAL A 205 -0.50 9.89 -6.01
C VAL A 205 -1.34 9.97 -4.75
N PHE A 206 -2.67 9.95 -4.87
CA PHE A 206 -3.56 9.94 -3.71
C PHE A 206 -3.48 8.61 -2.95
N VAL A 207 -3.10 8.66 -1.68
CA VAL A 207 -3.04 7.48 -0.79
C VAL A 207 -4.23 7.43 0.17
N ALA A 208 -4.91 8.57 0.34
CA ALA A 208 -6.17 8.71 1.07
C ALA A 208 -6.92 9.94 0.54
N ASP A 209 -8.18 10.11 0.95
CA ASP A 209 -8.92 11.33 0.65
C ASP A 209 -8.15 12.57 1.15
N GLY A 210 -7.78 13.48 0.25
CA GLY A 210 -7.02 14.69 0.60
C GLY A 210 -5.59 14.45 1.09
N VAL A 211 -5.02 13.25 0.93
CA VAL A 211 -3.62 12.94 1.31
C VAL A 211 -2.92 12.26 0.14
N VAL A 212 -1.75 12.79 -0.22
CA VAL A 212 -0.95 12.29 -1.35
C VAL A 212 0.43 11.79 -0.90
N GLU A 213 0.97 10.79 -1.59
CA GLU A 213 2.40 10.53 -1.64
C GLU A 213 2.98 11.36 -2.79
N THR A 214 4.05 12.13 -2.54
CA THR A 214 4.76 12.85 -3.62
C THR A 214 6.10 12.20 -3.91
N GLY A 215 6.27 11.81 -5.16
CA GLY A 215 7.42 11.05 -5.62
C GLY A 215 7.52 11.10 -7.15
N ALA A 216 8.06 10.04 -7.74
CA ALA A 216 8.27 9.96 -9.19
C ALA A 216 9.05 11.17 -9.76
N THR A 217 9.90 11.79 -8.94
CA THR A 217 10.74 12.91 -9.36
C THR A 217 11.83 12.40 -10.29
N VAL A 218 11.85 12.91 -11.52
CA VAL A 218 12.85 12.54 -12.52
C VAL A 218 13.30 13.77 -13.29
N THR A 219 14.58 13.82 -13.65
CA THR A 219 15.13 14.80 -14.58
C THR A 219 16.02 14.06 -15.56
N ASP A 220 15.67 14.15 -16.85
CA ASP A 220 16.46 13.60 -17.95
C ASP A 220 17.90 14.10 -17.83
N PRO A 221 18.93 13.23 -17.92
CA PRO A 221 20.32 13.61 -17.71
C PRO A 221 20.76 14.83 -18.52
N ARG A 222 20.25 14.97 -19.75
CA ARG A 222 20.54 16.12 -20.64
C ARG A 222 20.04 17.45 -20.07
N PHE A 223 19.04 17.44 -19.19
CA PHE A 223 18.41 18.65 -18.64
C PHE A 223 18.75 18.90 -17.16
N ARG A 224 19.66 18.11 -16.57
CA ARG A 224 20.13 18.29 -15.20
C ARG A 224 20.89 19.63 -15.03
N ARG A 225 21.12 20.02 -13.77
CA ARG A 225 21.82 21.26 -13.37
C ARG A 225 21.11 22.56 -13.81
N ARG A 226 19.83 22.47 -14.19
CA ARG A 226 18.98 23.62 -14.58
C ARG A 226 17.95 24.03 -13.53
N GLY A 227 17.87 23.35 -12.38
CA GLY A 227 16.90 23.65 -11.32
C GLY A 227 15.48 23.11 -11.54
N LEU A 228 15.22 22.42 -12.66
CA LEU A 228 13.86 22.01 -13.07
C LEU A 228 13.10 21.21 -12.02
N ALA A 229 13.76 20.30 -11.29
CA ALA A 229 13.10 19.55 -10.23
C ALA A 229 12.54 20.48 -9.15
N ASN A 230 13.28 21.51 -8.73
CA ASN A 230 12.81 22.45 -7.72
C ASN A 230 11.62 23.26 -8.26
N ASP A 231 11.73 23.80 -9.48
CA ASP A 231 10.67 24.58 -10.11
C ASP A 231 9.36 23.78 -10.24
N LEU A 232 9.46 22.50 -10.64
CA LEU A 232 8.29 21.61 -10.71
C LEU A 232 7.73 21.27 -9.33
N GLY A 233 8.58 21.13 -8.32
CA GLY A 233 8.17 20.85 -6.95
C GLY A 233 7.37 21.98 -6.31
N GLU A 234 7.81 23.22 -6.51
CA GLU A 234 7.09 24.42 -6.06
C GLU A 234 5.72 24.51 -6.72
N ARG A 235 5.66 24.33 -8.05
CA ARG A 235 4.40 24.34 -8.81
C ARG A 235 3.45 23.22 -8.38
N LEU A 236 3.97 22.01 -8.16
CA LEU A 236 3.17 20.88 -7.69
C LEU A 236 2.60 21.17 -6.31
N LEU A 237 3.39 21.75 -5.40
CA LEU A 237 2.94 22.11 -4.07
C LEU A 237 1.82 23.14 -4.10
N GLU A 238 1.95 24.21 -4.89
CA GLU A 238 0.90 25.20 -5.11
C GLU A 238 -0.38 24.56 -5.64
N ARG A 239 -0.24 23.66 -6.63
CA ARG A 239 -1.38 22.92 -7.21
C ARG A 239 -2.06 22.03 -6.18
N LEU A 240 -1.32 21.28 -5.37
CA LEU A 240 -1.88 20.41 -4.33
C LEU A 240 -2.67 21.23 -3.30
N VAL A 241 -2.13 22.38 -2.86
CA VAL A 241 -2.84 23.30 -1.96
C VAL A 241 -4.12 23.83 -2.62
N ALA A 242 -4.06 24.25 -3.88
CA ALA A 242 -5.23 24.74 -4.62
C ALA A 242 -6.31 23.67 -4.82
N MET A 243 -5.91 22.40 -4.89
CA MET A 243 -6.83 21.26 -4.95
C MET A 243 -7.44 20.88 -3.59
N GLY A 244 -7.02 21.54 -2.49
CA GLY A 244 -7.50 21.22 -1.15
C GLY A 244 -6.87 19.96 -0.54
N VAL A 245 -5.71 19.53 -1.05
CA VAL A 245 -4.93 18.46 -0.43
C VAL A 245 -4.44 18.94 0.94
N ARG A 246 -4.67 18.13 1.97
CA ARG A 246 -4.40 18.48 3.38
C ARG A 246 -3.07 17.95 3.88
N GLY A 247 -2.59 16.84 3.33
CA GLY A 247 -1.39 16.17 3.77
C GLY A 247 -0.57 15.60 2.62
N ARG A 248 0.74 15.55 2.83
CA ARG A 248 1.71 15.00 1.89
C ARG A 248 2.64 14.03 2.60
N MET A 249 2.77 12.83 2.06
CA MET A 249 3.73 11.80 2.44
C MET A 249 4.91 11.77 1.47
N ARG A 250 6.07 11.33 1.98
CA ARG A 250 7.25 10.98 1.17
C ARG A 250 7.92 9.76 1.75
N GLU A 251 8.49 8.95 0.87
CA GLU A 251 9.15 7.69 1.26
C GLU A 251 10.62 7.63 0.82
N PRO A 252 11.49 8.54 1.32
CA PRO A 252 12.88 8.54 0.90
C PRO A 252 13.61 7.27 1.35
N VAL A 253 14.41 6.73 0.44
CA VAL A 253 15.28 5.58 0.69
C VAL A 253 16.30 5.86 1.80
N LEU A 254 16.72 4.78 2.47
CA LEU A 254 17.73 4.85 3.52
C LEU A 254 19.16 4.71 3.02
N THR A 255 19.38 4.39 1.74
CA THR A 255 20.73 4.21 1.17
C THR A 255 21.48 5.53 0.93
N HIS A 256 20.78 6.66 0.92
CA HIS A 256 21.39 7.99 0.80
C HIS A 256 20.55 9.07 1.53
N PRO A 257 21.16 10.18 1.98
CA PRO A 257 20.44 11.22 2.72
C PRO A 257 19.78 12.26 1.81
N ALA A 258 20.02 12.25 0.49
CA ALA A 258 19.66 13.36 -0.40
C ALA A 258 18.15 13.70 -0.37
N THR A 259 17.28 12.71 -0.60
CA THR A 259 15.82 12.90 -0.61
C THR A 259 15.25 13.13 0.79
N GLN A 260 15.89 12.60 1.84
CA GLN A 260 15.56 12.90 3.24
C GLN A 260 15.83 14.38 3.57
N GLN A 261 16.98 14.91 3.14
CA GLN A 261 17.34 16.33 3.33
C GLN A 261 16.38 17.27 2.59
N ILE A 262 15.96 16.91 1.38
CA ILE A 262 14.96 17.66 0.62
C ILE A 262 13.64 17.69 1.41
N ALA A 263 13.16 16.54 1.91
CA ALA A 263 11.95 16.47 2.71
C ALA A 263 12.01 17.37 3.96
N LEU A 264 13.13 17.34 4.69
CA LEU A 264 13.35 18.19 5.87
C LEU A 264 13.36 19.69 5.53
N ARG A 265 14.02 20.09 4.44
CA ARG A 265 14.07 21.50 3.99
C ARG A 265 12.69 22.02 3.60
N GLU A 266 11.84 21.15 3.07
CA GLU A 266 10.45 21.46 2.72
C GLU A 266 9.49 21.37 3.93
N GLY A 267 10.01 21.22 5.15
CA GLY A 267 9.20 21.21 6.39
C GLY A 267 8.51 19.88 6.68
N ALA A 268 8.89 18.79 6.03
CA ALA A 268 8.39 17.47 6.36
C ALA A 268 9.02 16.94 7.66
N HIS A 269 8.21 16.21 8.44
CA HIS A 269 8.63 15.59 9.69
C HIS A 269 8.75 14.07 9.51
N PRO A 270 9.81 13.43 10.04
CA PRO A 270 9.90 11.98 10.02
C PRO A 270 8.82 11.36 10.90
N VAL A 271 8.05 10.43 10.34
CA VAL A 271 6.88 9.79 10.97
C VAL A 271 6.97 8.27 11.05
N GLY A 272 8.05 7.69 10.51
CA GLY A 272 8.31 6.26 10.64
C GLY A 272 9.22 5.69 9.56
N ALA A 273 9.15 4.37 9.39
CA ALA A 273 9.86 3.63 8.35
C ALA A 273 9.09 2.37 7.96
N TYR A 274 9.09 2.04 6.67
CA TYR A 274 8.72 0.72 6.19
C TYR A 274 10.00 -0.11 6.00
N LEU A 275 10.08 -1.20 6.75
CA LEU A 275 11.23 -2.11 6.74
C LEU A 275 10.98 -3.21 5.73
N HIS A 276 11.99 -3.55 4.93
CA HIS A 276 11.90 -4.57 3.87
C HIS A 276 10.68 -4.37 2.93
N ALA A 277 10.34 -3.11 2.65
CA ALA A 277 9.14 -2.68 1.96
C ALA A 277 9.06 -3.22 0.52
N SER A 278 10.18 -3.25 -0.20
CA SER A 278 10.24 -3.74 -1.57
C SER A 278 11.30 -4.84 -1.75
N PRO A 279 11.15 -5.72 -2.75
CA PRO A 279 12.16 -6.71 -3.11
C PRO A 279 13.53 -6.07 -3.45
N PRO A 280 14.60 -6.89 -3.45
CA PRO A 280 15.89 -6.53 -4.02
C PRO A 280 15.74 -5.91 -5.42
N LEU A 281 16.44 -4.81 -5.69
CA LEU A 281 16.45 -4.19 -7.01
C LEU A 281 17.82 -3.62 -7.36
N GLN A 282 18.09 -3.59 -8.67
CA GLN A 282 19.25 -2.90 -9.21
C GLN A 282 19.00 -1.39 -9.14
N GLN A 283 19.85 -0.63 -8.47
CA GLN A 283 19.75 0.82 -8.52
C GLN A 283 20.56 1.39 -9.68
N VAL A 284 20.01 2.41 -10.32
CA VAL A 284 20.64 3.21 -11.40
C VAL A 284 20.38 4.68 -11.06
N GLY A 285 21.41 5.53 -11.11
CA GLY A 285 21.31 6.97 -10.88
C GLY A 285 22.07 7.44 -9.64
N ILE A 286 21.38 8.03 -8.65
CA ILE A 286 22.01 8.65 -7.46
C ILE A 286 22.88 7.65 -6.69
N THR A 287 22.48 6.39 -6.65
CA THR A 287 23.28 5.26 -6.18
C THR A 287 23.20 4.14 -7.20
N ASP A 288 24.35 3.67 -7.67
CA ASP A 288 24.44 2.53 -8.59
C ASP A 288 24.79 1.25 -7.82
N GLY A 289 24.16 0.14 -8.19
CA GLY A 289 24.51 -1.18 -7.67
C GLY A 289 23.32 -2.07 -7.36
N MET A 290 23.58 -3.36 -7.14
CA MET A 290 22.55 -4.31 -6.74
C MET A 290 22.32 -4.21 -5.23
N LEU A 291 21.10 -3.89 -4.81
CA LEU A 291 20.67 -4.12 -3.43
C LEU A 291 20.21 -5.56 -3.33
N ALA A 292 21.02 -6.42 -2.72
CA ALA A 292 20.75 -7.85 -2.59
C ALA A 292 19.63 -8.16 -1.57
N GLU A 293 19.38 -7.22 -0.65
CA GLU A 293 18.37 -7.34 0.40
C GLU A 293 17.13 -6.50 0.08
N ARG A 294 16.01 -6.82 0.75
CA ARG A 294 14.78 -6.03 0.67
C ARG A 294 15.02 -4.60 1.17
N ILE A 295 14.45 -3.62 0.48
CA ILE A 295 14.77 -2.21 0.71
C ILE A 295 13.90 -1.65 1.83
N SER A 296 14.51 -0.84 2.69
CA SER A 296 13.79 -0.08 3.72
C SER A 296 13.75 1.40 3.36
N VAL A 297 12.61 2.04 3.63
CA VAL A 297 12.39 3.47 3.37
C VAL A 297 11.98 4.17 4.65
N SER A 298 12.47 5.40 4.82
CA SER A 298 11.93 6.33 5.82
C SER A 298 10.61 6.91 5.33
N VAL A 299 9.75 7.33 6.25
CA VAL A 299 8.47 7.97 5.91
C VAL A 299 8.43 9.36 6.54
N PHE A 300 8.09 10.35 5.75
CA PHE A 300 7.96 11.75 6.15
C PHE A 300 6.54 12.25 5.86
N PHE A 301 6.05 13.17 6.69
CA PHE A 301 4.75 13.81 6.52
C PHE A 301 4.86 15.34 6.63
N SER A 302 4.14 16.04 5.75
CA SER A 302 3.93 17.50 5.80
C SER A 302 2.43 17.80 5.75
N PRO A 303 1.88 18.55 6.72
CA PRO A 303 0.57 19.16 6.54
C PRO A 303 0.66 20.25 5.45
N LEU A 304 -0.32 20.27 4.56
CA LEU A 304 -0.52 21.29 3.52
C LEU A 304 -1.67 22.25 3.84
N ALA A 305 -2.44 21.92 4.89
CA ALA A 305 -3.48 22.75 5.48
C ALA A 305 -3.32 22.77 7.01
N GLU A 306 -4.04 23.67 7.68
CA GLU A 306 -4.09 23.68 9.14
C GLU A 306 -4.67 22.35 9.67
N MET A 307 -3.94 21.72 10.60
CA MET A 307 -4.37 20.46 11.18
C MET A 307 -5.41 20.69 12.29
N PRO A 308 -6.54 19.96 12.28
CA PRO A 308 -7.48 20.01 13.38
C PRO A 308 -6.86 19.39 14.64
N ALA A 309 -7.31 19.86 15.80
CA ALA A 309 -6.97 19.20 17.05
C ALA A 309 -7.56 17.79 17.09
N ALA A 310 -6.77 16.81 17.50
CA ALA A 310 -7.20 15.42 17.57
C ALA A 310 -6.70 14.73 18.85
N GLU A 311 -7.50 13.80 19.36
CA GLU A 311 -7.11 12.88 20.42
C GLU A 311 -6.86 11.50 19.80
N VAL A 312 -5.74 10.86 20.17
CA VAL A 312 -5.36 9.54 19.66
C VAL A 312 -5.18 8.52 20.78
N HIS A 313 -5.49 7.26 20.49
CA HIS A 313 -5.51 6.16 21.43
C HIS A 313 -4.51 5.10 21.00
N ILE A 314 -3.32 5.12 21.60
CA ILE A 314 -2.18 4.29 21.17
C ILE A 314 -1.97 3.16 22.18
N PRO A 315 -1.77 1.90 21.75
CA PRO A 315 -1.37 0.84 22.65
C PRO A 315 -0.03 1.17 23.33
N ALA A 316 0.08 0.91 24.63
CA ALA A 316 1.23 1.34 25.45
C ALA A 316 2.61 0.92 24.87
N THR A 317 2.67 -0.23 24.20
CA THR A 317 3.88 -0.73 23.52
C THR A 317 4.43 0.23 22.46
N PHE A 318 3.55 0.96 21.76
CA PHE A 318 3.90 1.83 20.63
C PHE A 318 3.93 3.32 21.00
N GLU A 319 3.36 3.68 22.15
CA GLU A 319 3.28 5.07 22.63
C GLU A 319 4.64 5.80 22.66
N PRO A 320 5.77 5.19 23.10
CA PRO A 320 7.06 5.88 23.10
C PRO A 320 7.52 6.34 21.70
N LEU A 321 7.24 5.56 20.65
CA LEU A 321 7.57 5.93 19.27
C LEU A 321 6.65 7.03 18.74
N VAL A 322 5.35 6.99 19.07
CA VAL A 322 4.42 8.06 18.71
C VAL A 322 4.80 9.38 19.39
N ARG A 323 5.21 9.37 20.66
CA ARG A 323 5.67 10.59 21.36
C ARG A 323 6.91 11.20 20.70
N ARG A 324 7.88 10.38 20.29
CA ARG A 324 9.07 10.83 19.55
C ARG A 324 8.73 11.56 18.24
N ILE A 325 7.58 11.26 17.65
CA ILE A 325 7.09 11.93 16.43
C ILE A 325 6.33 13.22 16.80
N LEU A 326 5.37 13.13 17.73
CA LEU A 326 4.47 14.25 18.05
C LEU A 326 5.16 15.42 18.74
N GLU A 327 6.06 15.14 19.69
CA GLU A 327 6.74 16.18 20.49
C GLU A 327 7.52 17.20 19.65
N PRO A 328 8.41 16.80 18.72
CA PRO A 328 9.11 17.76 17.87
C PRO A 328 8.24 18.34 16.75
N ALA A 329 7.17 17.65 16.34
CA ALA A 329 6.31 18.12 15.26
C ALA A 329 5.37 19.27 15.67
N GLY A 330 5.04 19.35 16.97
CA GLY A 330 4.17 20.42 17.50
C GLY A 330 2.74 20.41 16.96
N TRP A 331 2.29 19.28 16.41
CA TRP A 331 0.94 19.12 15.91
C TRP A 331 -0.08 19.14 17.06
N PRO A 332 -1.32 19.61 16.84
CA PRO A 332 -2.35 19.68 17.86
C PRO A 332 -2.97 18.30 18.17
N ILE A 333 -2.13 17.29 18.38
CA ILE A 333 -2.52 15.91 18.64
C ILE A 333 -2.10 15.52 20.05
N SER A 334 -3.04 15.03 20.85
CA SER A 334 -2.76 14.52 22.20
C SER A 334 -3.03 13.02 22.30
N ILE A 335 -2.17 12.31 23.03
CA ILE A 335 -2.39 10.90 23.34
C ILE A 335 -3.32 10.80 24.56
N ALA A 336 -4.48 10.18 24.38
CA ALA A 336 -5.43 9.93 25.46
C ALA A 336 -4.95 8.81 26.38
N ALA A 337 -5.37 8.87 27.64
CA ALA A 337 -5.28 7.71 28.53
C ALA A 337 -6.14 6.55 27.99
N ALA A 338 -5.64 5.32 28.12
CA ALA A 338 -6.38 4.12 27.72
C ALA A 338 -7.71 4.02 28.50
N ARG A 339 -8.80 3.74 27.78
CA ARG A 339 -10.15 3.54 28.34
C ARG A 339 -10.79 2.33 27.68
N THR A 340 -11.59 1.59 28.42
CA THR A 340 -12.21 0.32 27.99
C THR A 340 -13.62 0.50 27.42
N ASN A 341 -14.11 1.73 27.25
CA ASN A 341 -15.52 1.92 26.91
C ASN A 341 -15.82 1.59 25.44
N ASP A 342 -16.82 0.73 25.28
CA ASP A 342 -17.68 0.54 24.09
C ASP A 342 -16.98 0.12 22.79
N ALA A 343 -16.13 -0.91 22.86
CA ALA A 343 -15.72 -1.63 21.65
C ALA A 343 -16.82 -2.65 21.24
N PRO A 344 -17.20 -2.75 19.95
CA PRO A 344 -18.00 -3.87 19.47
C PRO A 344 -17.27 -5.20 19.68
N GLU A 345 -18.00 -6.31 19.68
CA GLU A 345 -17.36 -7.63 19.81
C GLU A 345 -16.39 -7.91 18.65
N ARG A 346 -16.75 -7.47 17.44
CA ARG A 346 -16.07 -7.78 16.19
C ARG A 346 -15.42 -6.57 15.54
N SER A 347 -14.21 -6.78 15.05
CA SER A 347 -13.46 -5.83 14.25
C SER A 347 -13.88 -5.90 12.79
N VAL A 348 -13.78 -4.77 12.09
CA VAL A 348 -13.96 -4.70 10.64
C VAL A 348 -12.63 -4.33 10.02
N LEU A 349 -12.15 -5.15 9.10
CA LEU A 349 -10.89 -4.93 8.41
C LEU A 349 -11.01 -5.30 6.94
N ARG A 350 -10.19 -4.65 6.12
CA ARG A 350 -9.96 -4.98 4.72
C ARG A 350 -8.53 -5.50 4.58
N ALA A 351 -8.35 -6.46 3.70
CA ALA A 351 -7.04 -6.99 3.35
C ALA A 351 -6.79 -6.93 1.86
N SER A 352 -5.54 -6.64 1.49
CA SER A 352 -5.03 -6.67 0.13
C SER A 352 -3.66 -7.33 0.09
N TYR A 353 -3.27 -7.81 -1.09
CA TYR A 353 -1.94 -8.34 -1.35
C TYR A 353 -1.43 -7.80 -2.68
N THR A 354 -0.18 -7.37 -2.70
CA THR A 354 0.53 -6.93 -3.90
C THR A 354 1.63 -7.94 -4.20
N ALA A 355 1.41 -8.77 -5.22
CA ALA A 355 2.30 -9.88 -5.56
C ALA A 355 3.70 -9.41 -5.97
N GLU A 356 3.79 -8.33 -6.75
CA GLU A 356 5.04 -7.74 -7.22
C GLU A 356 6.00 -7.42 -6.06
N HIS A 357 5.49 -6.81 -4.99
CA HIS A 357 6.29 -6.46 -3.82
C HIS A 357 6.31 -7.56 -2.76
N ARG A 358 5.48 -8.59 -2.90
CA ARG A 358 5.21 -9.62 -1.89
C ARG A 358 4.78 -8.98 -0.57
N THR A 359 3.92 -7.96 -0.67
CA THR A 359 3.50 -7.13 0.45
C THR A 359 2.00 -7.26 0.70
N GLY A 360 1.63 -7.56 1.94
CA GLY A 360 0.24 -7.54 2.40
C GLY A 360 -0.15 -6.19 3.00
N GLY A 361 -1.39 -5.77 2.82
CA GLY A 361 -1.97 -4.61 3.49
C GLY A 361 -3.20 -5.01 4.28
N LEU A 362 -3.28 -4.57 5.53
CA LEU A 362 -4.48 -4.65 6.37
C LEU A 362 -4.88 -3.23 6.79
N VAL A 363 -6.15 -2.89 6.59
CA VAL A 363 -6.74 -1.63 7.08
C VAL A 363 -7.86 -1.99 8.03
N VAL A 364 -7.75 -1.58 9.28
CA VAL A 364 -8.78 -1.80 10.31
C VAL A 364 -9.71 -0.60 10.31
N GLU A 365 -10.95 -0.81 9.89
CA GLU A 365 -11.97 0.25 9.86
C GLU A 365 -12.67 0.41 11.21
N ILE A 366 -12.89 -0.70 11.93
CA ILE A 366 -13.52 -0.72 13.26
C ILE A 366 -12.72 -1.61 14.18
N VAL A 367 -12.34 -1.08 15.35
CA VAL A 367 -11.67 -1.84 16.41
C VAL A 367 -12.70 -2.53 17.29
N GLY A 368 -12.73 -3.86 17.23
CA GLY A 368 -13.50 -4.70 18.15
C GLY A 368 -12.65 -5.36 19.22
N THR A 369 -13.32 -6.06 20.15
CA THR A 369 -12.64 -6.79 21.23
C THR A 369 -11.81 -7.97 20.71
N ASP A 370 -12.12 -8.48 19.52
CA ASP A 370 -11.43 -9.57 18.83
C ASP A 370 -10.24 -9.10 17.96
N LEU A 371 -9.84 -7.83 18.02
CA LEU A 371 -8.86 -7.23 17.09
C LEU A 371 -7.60 -8.09 16.88
N ALA A 372 -7.01 -8.60 17.96
CA ALA A 372 -5.79 -9.41 17.86
C ALA A 372 -6.03 -10.72 17.09
N ASP A 373 -7.15 -11.40 17.33
CA ASP A 373 -7.50 -12.65 16.65
C ASP A 373 -7.81 -12.39 15.16
N ALA A 374 -8.60 -11.34 14.88
CA ALA A 374 -8.94 -10.95 13.51
C ALA A 374 -7.69 -10.58 12.68
N VAL A 375 -6.72 -9.88 13.30
CA VAL A 375 -5.45 -9.53 12.64
C VAL A 375 -4.57 -10.77 12.45
N ASP A 376 -4.47 -11.70 13.40
CA ASP A 376 -3.67 -12.92 13.21
C ASP A 376 -4.24 -13.83 12.12
N ASP A 377 -5.57 -13.97 12.04
CA ASP A 377 -6.24 -14.69 10.96
C ASP A 377 -5.95 -14.06 9.61
N ALA A 378 -6.03 -12.73 9.53
CA ALA A 378 -5.75 -12.00 8.30
C ALA A 378 -4.27 -12.10 7.88
N LEU A 379 -3.34 -11.98 8.83
CA LEU A 379 -1.91 -12.20 8.60
C LEU A 379 -1.63 -13.64 8.17
N THR A 380 -2.35 -14.63 8.70
CA THR A 380 -2.24 -16.04 8.25
C THR A 380 -2.64 -16.19 6.78
N GLY A 381 -3.70 -15.50 6.36
CA GLY A 381 -4.10 -15.42 4.95
C GLY A 381 -3.02 -14.80 4.06
N LEU A 382 -2.47 -13.65 4.46
CA LEU A 382 -1.43 -12.94 3.71
C LEU A 382 -0.12 -13.75 3.63
N ARG A 383 0.33 -14.32 4.74
CA ARG A 383 1.51 -15.21 4.79
C ARG A 383 1.32 -16.41 3.88
N SER A 384 0.12 -16.98 3.89
CA SER A 384 -0.20 -18.08 2.98
C SER A 384 -0.04 -17.59 1.55
N ALA A 385 -0.67 -16.46 1.18
CA ALA A 385 -0.61 -15.87 -0.16
C ALA A 385 0.80 -15.49 -0.65
N GLY A 386 1.82 -15.52 0.20
CA GLY A 386 3.22 -15.29 -0.18
C GLY A 386 3.81 -14.00 0.34
N ALA A 387 3.08 -13.25 1.20
CA ALA A 387 3.59 -12.03 1.78
C ALA A 387 4.88 -12.26 2.60
N GLU A 388 5.88 -11.42 2.33
CA GLU A 388 7.14 -11.34 3.06
C GLU A 388 7.20 -10.13 4.00
N MET A 389 6.29 -9.18 3.78
CA MET A 389 6.05 -8.03 4.64
C MET A 389 4.55 -7.76 4.64
N ALA A 390 4.01 -7.28 5.76
CA ALA A 390 2.62 -6.84 5.82
C ALA A 390 2.47 -5.60 6.69
N THR A 391 1.67 -4.63 6.25
CA THR A 391 1.29 -3.46 7.05
C THR A 391 -0.09 -3.63 7.67
N VAL A 392 -0.29 -3.10 8.87
CA VAL A 392 -1.58 -3.07 9.58
C VAL A 392 -1.87 -1.64 10.00
N GLN A 393 -2.72 -0.96 9.24
CA GLN A 393 -3.16 0.39 9.53
C GLN A 393 -4.34 0.36 10.51
N LEU A 394 -4.19 1.08 11.62
CA LEU A 394 -5.11 1.09 12.76
C LEU A 394 -5.68 2.50 12.97
N PRO A 395 -6.99 2.64 13.26
CA PRO A 395 -7.65 3.94 13.34
C PRO A 395 -7.37 4.55 14.72
N ALA A 396 -6.36 5.42 14.80
CA ALA A 396 -5.87 5.91 16.09
C ALA A 396 -6.87 6.83 16.80
N ALA A 397 -7.87 7.33 16.09
CA ALA A 397 -9.00 8.08 16.67
C ALA A 397 -9.99 7.20 17.46
N GLN A 398 -9.94 5.87 17.37
CA GLN A 398 -10.88 4.99 18.06
C GLN A 398 -10.40 4.63 19.48
N PRO A 399 -11.16 4.96 20.54
CA PRO A 399 -10.75 4.72 21.93
C PRO A 399 -10.35 3.27 22.26
N ALA A 400 -11.05 2.31 21.65
CA ALA A 400 -10.82 0.89 21.86
C ALA A 400 -9.40 0.44 21.47
N LEU A 401 -8.73 1.15 20.55
CA LEU A 401 -7.42 0.76 20.04
C LEU A 401 -6.36 0.63 21.15
N ALA A 402 -6.36 1.54 22.12
CA ALA A 402 -5.37 1.52 23.21
C ALA A 402 -5.40 0.23 24.04
N VAL A 403 -6.58 -0.40 24.17
CA VAL A 403 -6.79 -1.63 24.95
C VAL A 403 -6.78 -2.86 24.04
N CYS A 404 -7.60 -2.90 23.01
CA CYS A 404 -7.74 -4.04 22.10
C CYS A 404 -6.47 -4.28 21.26
N GLY A 405 -5.70 -3.21 20.98
CA GLY A 405 -4.43 -3.30 20.26
C GLY A 405 -3.25 -3.79 21.11
N ALA A 406 -3.41 -3.99 22.43
CA ALA A 406 -2.31 -4.38 23.31
C ALA A 406 -1.70 -5.76 22.94
N GLY A 407 -2.48 -6.66 22.33
CA GLY A 407 -2.03 -7.97 21.89
C GLY A 407 -1.24 -8.00 20.58
N LEU A 408 -1.25 -6.91 19.79
CA LEU A 408 -0.72 -6.92 18.41
C LEU A 408 0.79 -7.19 18.35
N SER A 409 1.57 -6.67 19.30
CA SER A 409 3.02 -6.94 19.34
C SER A 409 3.32 -8.43 19.58
N ALA A 410 2.44 -9.17 20.25
CA ALA A 410 2.60 -10.62 20.44
C ALA A 410 2.47 -11.41 19.14
N LEU A 411 1.88 -10.81 18.09
CA LEU A 411 1.80 -11.34 16.73
C LEU A 411 3.06 -11.04 15.89
N GLY A 412 4.01 -10.27 16.45
CA GLY A 412 5.21 -9.82 15.73
C GLY A 412 5.03 -8.54 14.94
N LEU A 413 3.96 -7.81 15.21
CA LEU A 413 3.73 -6.50 14.62
C LEU A 413 4.57 -5.45 15.37
N GLY A 414 5.62 -4.97 14.71
CA GLY A 414 6.39 -3.82 15.13
C GLY A 414 5.78 -2.51 14.63
N PHE A 415 6.21 -1.38 15.19
CA PHE A 415 5.83 -0.07 14.67
C PHE A 415 6.33 0.11 13.23
N ALA A 416 5.53 0.76 12.39
CA ALA A 416 5.96 1.22 11.07
C ALA A 416 5.89 2.75 11.00
N THR A 417 4.70 3.32 11.10
CA THR A 417 4.46 4.76 10.96
C THR A 417 3.37 5.26 11.89
N PHE A 418 3.39 6.55 12.20
CA PHE A 418 2.22 7.26 12.70
C PHE A 418 1.92 8.44 11.77
N LEU A 419 0.82 8.34 11.02
CA LEU A 419 0.39 9.38 10.10
C LEU A 419 -0.70 10.23 10.79
N PRO A 420 -0.51 11.54 10.93
CA PRO A 420 -1.42 12.36 11.72
C PRO A 420 -2.77 12.65 11.04
N ASP A 421 -2.85 12.52 9.71
CA ASP A 421 -4.08 12.67 8.93
C ASP A 421 -4.01 11.73 7.71
N MET A 422 -5.00 10.85 7.58
CA MET A 422 -5.22 9.96 6.44
C MET A 422 -6.61 10.17 5.83
N GLY A 423 -7.05 11.42 5.71
CA GLY A 423 -8.30 11.70 5.06
C GLY A 423 -9.50 11.53 5.98
N SER A 424 -10.56 10.93 5.45
CA SER A 424 -11.71 10.49 6.22
C SER A 424 -11.36 9.44 7.29
N TYR A 425 -10.20 8.77 7.17
CA TYR A 425 -9.72 7.80 8.16
C TYR A 425 -9.17 8.47 9.43
N GLY A 426 -8.73 9.74 9.33
CA GLY A 426 -8.11 10.47 10.43
C GLY A 426 -6.69 9.97 10.77
N PRO A 427 -6.20 10.22 12.00
CA PRO A 427 -4.87 9.77 12.41
C PRO A 427 -4.74 8.25 12.40
N ALA A 428 -3.64 7.74 11.85
CA ALA A 428 -3.40 6.32 11.64
C ALA A 428 -2.11 5.85 12.30
N LEU A 429 -2.20 4.80 13.11
CA LEU A 429 -1.05 4.03 13.57
C LEU A 429 -0.86 2.85 12.61
N THR A 430 0.28 2.76 11.95
CA THR A 430 0.61 1.61 11.09
C THR A 430 1.64 0.74 11.78
N LEU A 431 1.34 -0.55 11.89
CA LEU A 431 2.27 -1.58 12.32
C LEU A 431 2.76 -2.39 11.12
N GLN A 432 3.85 -3.13 11.27
CA GLN A 432 4.39 -4.00 10.23
C GLN A 432 4.81 -5.37 10.78
N TRP A 433 4.54 -6.40 10.00
CA TRP A 433 5.07 -7.74 10.18
C TRP A 433 6.13 -8.00 9.10
N LEU A 434 7.24 -8.64 9.49
CA LEU A 434 8.34 -9.00 8.60
C LEU A 434 8.53 -10.52 8.62
N ALA A 435 8.69 -11.12 7.45
CA ALA A 435 9.06 -12.54 7.33
C ALA A 435 10.47 -12.79 7.85
N ASP A 436 11.39 -11.88 7.54
CA ASP A 436 12.73 -11.82 8.10
C ASP A 436 12.85 -10.61 9.05
N PRO A 437 12.97 -10.84 10.38
CA PRO A 437 13.15 -9.77 11.35
C PRO A 437 14.61 -9.29 11.46
N ASP A 438 15.57 -9.91 10.78
CA ASP A 438 16.94 -9.40 10.77
C ASP A 438 17.05 -8.21 9.81
N ILE A 439 17.51 -7.08 10.34
CA ILE A 439 17.51 -5.81 9.61
C ILE A 439 18.95 -5.34 9.52
N ASP A 440 19.51 -5.42 8.32
CA ASP A 440 20.82 -4.86 8.02
C ASP A 440 20.72 -3.35 7.79
N MET A 441 21.30 -2.60 8.72
CA MET A 441 21.35 -1.13 8.68
C MET A 441 22.71 -0.61 8.22
N SER A 442 23.65 -1.47 7.79
CA SER A 442 25.04 -1.11 7.49
C SER A 442 25.16 -0.07 6.37
N ALA A 443 24.25 -0.12 5.39
CA ALA A 443 24.19 0.80 4.27
C ALA A 443 23.30 2.03 4.54
N TRP A 444 22.70 2.17 5.73
CA TRP A 444 21.77 3.25 6.00
C TRP A 444 22.48 4.56 6.31
N VAL A 445 22.07 5.62 5.63
CA VAL A 445 22.58 6.97 5.79
C VAL A 445 21.41 7.92 6.09
N PHE A 446 21.51 8.63 7.20
CA PHE A 446 20.44 9.50 7.69
C PHE A 446 20.76 10.98 7.48
N ALA A 447 19.72 11.77 7.21
CA ALA A 447 19.88 13.21 7.02
C ALA A 447 20.20 13.98 8.31
N ASP A 448 19.61 13.58 9.45
CA ASP A 448 19.86 14.17 10.77
C ASP A 448 19.61 13.16 11.92
N GLU A 449 19.92 13.59 13.15
CA GLU A 449 19.76 12.78 14.37
C GLU A 449 18.30 12.39 14.67
N ARG A 450 17.32 13.22 14.28
CA ARG A 450 15.90 12.92 14.50
C ARG A 450 15.45 11.74 13.66
N VAL A 451 15.87 11.75 12.38
CA VAL A 451 15.63 10.65 11.45
C VAL A 451 16.33 9.38 11.94
N GLU A 452 17.61 9.47 12.27
CA GLU A 452 18.39 8.33 12.76
C GLU A 452 17.78 7.71 14.04
N SER A 453 17.49 8.54 15.05
CA SER A 453 16.98 8.09 16.35
C SER A 453 15.62 7.41 16.24
N LEU A 454 14.72 7.94 15.40
CA LEU A 454 13.41 7.33 15.18
C LEU A 454 13.56 5.98 14.45
N ILE A 455 14.30 5.94 13.36
CA ILE A 455 14.35 4.77 12.48
C ILE A 455 15.11 3.62 13.13
N ARG A 456 16.20 3.90 13.87
CA ARG A 456 16.89 2.88 14.66
C ARG A 456 15.98 2.31 15.74
N ALA A 457 15.20 3.15 16.44
CA ALA A 457 14.27 2.66 17.46
C ALA A 457 13.16 1.77 16.85
N ILE A 458 12.72 2.06 15.63
CA ILE A 458 11.77 1.21 14.89
C ILE A 458 12.41 -0.13 14.52
N ALA A 459 13.62 -0.11 13.96
CA ALA A 459 14.34 -1.32 13.57
C ALA A 459 14.67 -2.22 14.78
N ASP A 460 15.12 -1.63 15.88
CA ASP A 460 15.42 -2.37 17.12
C ASP A 460 14.16 -2.99 17.72
N GLN A 461 13.02 -2.27 17.74
CA GLN A 461 11.76 -2.84 18.19
C GLN A 461 11.30 -4.01 17.30
N ALA A 462 11.40 -3.88 15.98
CA ALA A 462 11.04 -4.94 15.04
C ALA A 462 11.92 -6.19 15.25
N ARG A 463 13.24 -6.00 15.42
CA ARG A 463 14.18 -7.07 15.71
C ARG A 463 13.82 -7.79 17.00
N ASP A 464 13.62 -7.06 18.10
CA ASP A 464 13.29 -7.61 19.42
C ASP A 464 12.01 -8.47 19.41
N LEU A 465 10.98 -7.99 18.70
CA LEU A 465 9.71 -8.71 18.55
C LEU A 465 9.86 -10.00 17.73
N GLY A 466 10.59 -9.94 16.61
CA GLY A 466 10.87 -11.12 15.80
C GLY A 466 11.65 -12.18 16.57
N ASP A 467 12.67 -11.75 17.31
CA ASP A 467 13.49 -12.58 18.18
C ASP A 467 12.67 -13.29 19.27
N ASP A 468 11.74 -12.57 19.89
CA ASP A 468 10.81 -13.11 20.87
C ASP A 468 9.87 -14.18 20.29
N ILE A 469 9.37 -13.97 19.08
CA ILE A 469 8.55 -14.98 18.38
C ILE A 469 9.37 -16.24 18.11
N VAL A 470 10.59 -16.10 17.59
CA VAL A 470 11.47 -17.24 17.32
C VAL A 470 11.75 -18.00 18.62
N ARG A 471 12.02 -17.29 19.72
CA ARG A 471 12.18 -17.90 21.05
C ARG A 471 10.92 -18.64 21.51
N ARG A 472 9.72 -18.05 21.37
CA ARG A 472 8.44 -18.66 21.73
C ARG A 472 8.16 -19.93 20.93
N ARG A 473 8.34 -19.88 19.59
CA ARG A 473 8.19 -21.04 18.69
C ARG A 473 9.14 -22.18 19.08
N ARG A 474 10.41 -21.88 19.33
CA ARG A 474 11.40 -22.89 19.78
C ARG A 474 11.00 -23.54 21.12
N ARG A 475 10.51 -22.75 22.09
CA ARG A 475 10.00 -23.26 23.37
C ARG A 475 8.78 -24.16 23.20
N GLN A 476 7.82 -23.78 22.36
CA GLN A 476 6.62 -24.56 22.08
C GLN A 476 6.98 -25.89 21.37
N ALA A 477 7.85 -25.86 20.37
CA ALA A 477 8.33 -27.07 19.69
C ALA A 477 9.05 -28.03 20.66
N ARG A 478 9.89 -27.50 21.56
CA ARG A 478 10.53 -28.30 22.62
C ARG A 478 9.49 -28.91 23.57
N ARG A 479 8.47 -28.14 23.97
CA ARG A 479 7.38 -28.61 24.83
C ARG A 479 6.60 -29.74 24.15
N LEU A 480 6.22 -29.59 22.88
CA LEU A 480 5.53 -30.64 22.11
C LEU A 480 6.37 -31.91 21.98
N ARG A 481 7.69 -31.80 21.73
CA ARG A 481 8.60 -32.95 21.72
C ARG A 481 8.67 -33.66 23.09
N LEU A 482 8.67 -32.91 24.18
CA LEU A 482 8.65 -33.47 25.53
C LEU A 482 7.32 -34.19 25.84
N PHE A 483 6.18 -33.62 25.42
CA PHE A 483 4.87 -34.28 25.58
C PHE A 483 4.73 -35.54 24.71
N ALA A 484 5.26 -35.52 23.48
CA ALA A 484 5.29 -36.69 22.61
C ALA A 484 6.23 -37.81 23.11
N ALA A 485 7.20 -37.47 23.97
CA ALA A 485 8.13 -38.42 24.58
C ALA A 485 7.65 -39.00 25.93
N LEU A 486 6.49 -38.56 26.44
CA LEU A 486 5.89 -39.19 27.61
C LEU A 486 5.26 -40.53 27.20
N PRO A 487 5.58 -41.64 27.88
CA PRO A 487 4.94 -42.92 27.59
C PRO A 487 3.42 -42.79 27.81
N VAL A 488 2.64 -43.23 26.82
CA VAL A 488 1.20 -43.42 26.99
C VAL A 488 1.03 -44.39 28.14
N ALA A 489 0.52 -43.92 29.28
CA ALA A 489 0.18 -44.79 30.39
C ALA A 489 -0.89 -45.77 29.88
N ALA A 490 -0.50 -47.03 29.69
CA ALA A 490 -1.42 -48.11 29.39
C ALA A 490 -2.33 -48.28 30.62
N GLY A 491 -3.58 -47.84 30.47
CA GLY A 491 -4.69 -48.17 31.36
C GLY A 491 -5.41 -49.41 30.89
#